data_AF-A0A183BST3-F1
#
_entry.id   AF-A0A183BST3-F1
#
_cell.length_a   1.000
_cell.length_b   1.000
_cell.length_c   1.000
_cell.angle_alpha   90.00
_cell.angle_beta   90.00
_cell.angle_gamma   90.00
#
_symmetry.space_group_name_H-M   'P 1'
#
loop_
_entity.id
_entity.type
_entity.pdbx_description
1 polymer ?
#
loop_
_entity_poly.entity_id
_entity_poly.type
_entity_poly.pdbx_seq_one_letter_code
_entity_poly.pdbx_strand_id
1 'polypeptide(L)'
;MRSCGRNLGKVLVSTGLRVAIPSGHYGRVAPRSGLAVKHSIDVGAGVIDTDYRGELKVLLFNFGETDFQVNEGDRIAQLICERCTRPELTEVGTLEMTARGANGFGSTGGFGDGK
;
A
#
# COMPACT_ATOMS: atom_id res chain seq x y z
N MET A 1 14.93 18.74 -1.68
CA MET A 1 14.39 18.59 -0.31
C MET A 1 12.87 18.60 -0.39
N ARG A 2 12.18 17.57 0.12
CA ARG A 2 10.71 17.54 0.18
C ARG A 2 10.33 17.24 1.64
N SER A 3 9.57 18.12 2.29
CA SER A 3 9.05 17.92 3.64
C SER A 3 7.55 17.67 3.59
N CYS A 4 7.04 16.97 4.60
CA CYS A 4 5.65 16.58 4.74
C CYS A 4 5.11 17.26 6.00
N GLY A 5 4.37 18.37 5.84
CA GLY A 5 4.06 19.36 6.89
C GLY A 5 3.03 18.98 7.97
N ARG A 6 2.89 19.88 8.96
CA ARG A 6 2.13 19.89 10.25
C ARG A 6 0.62 19.53 10.30
N ASN A 7 0.09 18.75 9.37
CA ASN A 7 -1.22 18.09 9.41
C ASN A 7 -1.20 16.99 8.34
N LEU A 8 -1.71 15.78 8.63
CA LEU A 8 -1.82 14.61 7.72
C LEU A 8 -1.24 14.86 6.32
N GLY A 9 0.10 14.85 6.27
CA GLY A 9 0.81 15.28 5.08
C GLY A 9 0.95 14.10 4.12
N LYS A 10 1.04 14.40 2.83
CA LYS A 10 1.47 13.40 1.83
C LYS A 10 2.47 13.97 0.87
N VAL A 11 3.41 13.14 0.43
CA VAL A 11 4.40 13.51 -0.58
C VAL A 11 4.61 12.37 -1.56
N LEU A 12 4.65 12.71 -2.85
CA LEU A 12 5.04 11.78 -3.90
C LEU A 12 6.54 11.90 -4.15
N VAL A 13 7.28 10.85 -3.83
CA VAL A 13 8.74 10.79 -3.95
C VAL A 13 9.12 10.03 -5.22
N SER A 14 9.86 10.70 -6.10
CA SER A 14 10.47 10.12 -7.28
C SER A 14 11.62 9.19 -6.90
N THR A 15 11.68 8.00 -7.49
CA THR A 15 12.79 7.04 -7.27
C THR A 15 13.87 7.14 -8.34
N GLY A 16 13.60 7.79 -9.47
CA GLY A 16 14.49 7.76 -10.63
C GLY A 16 14.52 6.40 -11.36
N LEU A 17 13.71 5.43 -10.93
CA LEU A 17 13.67 4.09 -11.49
C LEU A 17 12.45 3.89 -12.39
N ARG A 18 12.63 3.07 -13.41
CA ARG A 18 11.55 2.42 -14.17
C ARG A 18 11.69 0.92 -13.98
N VAL A 19 10.58 0.21 -13.89
CA VAL A 19 10.57 -1.23 -13.64
C VAL A 19 9.70 -1.94 -14.66
N ALA A 20 10.05 -3.18 -14.98
CA ALA A 20 9.18 -4.11 -15.70
C ALA A 20 8.86 -5.25 -14.72
N ILE A 21 7.63 -5.26 -14.20
CA ILE A 21 7.19 -6.31 -13.28
C ILE A 21 6.98 -7.62 -14.06
N PRO A 22 7.37 -8.79 -13.53
CA PRO A 22 7.14 -10.07 -14.18
C PRO A 22 5.66 -10.35 -14.43
N SER A 23 5.35 -11.08 -15.51
CA SER A 23 3.98 -11.55 -15.77
C SER A 23 3.44 -12.38 -14.59
N GLY A 24 2.13 -12.33 -14.38
CA GLY A 24 1.45 -12.98 -13.24
C GLY A 24 1.72 -12.30 -11.89
N HIS A 25 2.29 -11.10 -11.89
CA HIS A 25 2.53 -10.31 -10.68
C HIS A 25 2.18 -8.83 -10.91
N TYR A 26 1.85 -8.15 -9.81
CA TYR A 26 1.94 -6.68 -9.73
C TYR A 26 3.04 -6.30 -8.74
N GLY A 27 3.60 -5.10 -8.89
CA GLY A 27 4.55 -4.56 -7.93
C GLY A 27 3.79 -3.86 -6.82
N ARG A 28 3.91 -4.31 -5.57
CA ARG A 28 3.41 -3.58 -4.40
C ARG A 28 4.53 -2.78 -3.75
N VAL A 29 4.39 -1.45 -3.75
CA VAL A 29 5.19 -0.57 -2.90
C VAL A 29 4.60 -0.62 -1.49
N ALA A 30 5.36 -1.17 -0.55
CA ALA A 30 4.93 -1.42 0.82
C ALA A 30 5.72 -0.55 1.82
N PRO A 31 5.12 -0.21 2.98
CA PRO A 31 5.81 0.54 4.02
C PRO A 31 6.94 -0.29 4.65
N ARG A 32 7.97 0.39 5.13
CA ARG A 32 9.02 -0.22 5.96
C ARG A 32 8.61 -0.11 7.43
N SER A 33 8.61 -1.21 8.16
CA SER A 33 8.18 -1.24 9.57
C SER A 33 8.90 -0.23 10.46
N GLY A 34 10.21 -0.03 10.25
CA GLY A 34 10.98 0.96 11.00
C GLY A 34 10.49 2.40 10.81
N LEU A 35 10.04 2.77 9.60
CA LEU A 35 9.49 4.10 9.33
C LEU A 35 8.06 4.23 9.87
N ALA A 36 7.25 3.17 9.75
CA ALA A 36 5.90 3.14 10.30
C ALA A 36 5.89 3.31 11.82
N VAL A 37 6.70 2.52 12.54
CA VAL A 37 6.69 2.52 14.01
C VAL A 37 7.38 3.76 14.61
N LYS A 38 8.50 4.21 14.03
CA LYS A 38 9.30 5.28 14.64
C LYS A 38 8.94 6.68 14.17
N HIS A 39 8.33 6.80 12.99
CA HIS A 39 8.08 8.09 12.34
C HIS A 39 6.64 8.25 11.84
N SER A 40 5.77 7.28 12.12
CA SER A 40 4.36 7.30 11.68
C SER A 40 4.21 7.46 10.15
N ILE A 41 5.14 6.86 9.39
CA ILE A 41 5.17 6.90 7.92
C ILE A 41 4.52 5.66 7.33
N ASP A 42 3.57 5.87 6.43
CA ASP A 42 2.93 4.81 5.66
C ASP A 42 3.06 5.06 4.15
N VAL A 43 2.75 4.03 3.36
CA VAL A 43 2.74 4.08 1.90
C VAL A 43 1.32 3.98 1.37
N GLY A 44 0.92 4.99 0.60
CA GLY A 44 -0.35 5.01 -0.14
C GLY A 44 -0.25 4.44 -1.55
N ALA A 45 -1.40 4.17 -2.15
CA ALA A 45 -1.56 3.63 -3.51
C ALA A 45 -0.77 2.32 -3.71
N GLY A 46 0.49 2.42 -4.13
CA GLY A 46 1.45 1.32 -4.09
C GLY A 46 1.24 0.19 -5.10
N VAL A 47 0.21 0.21 -5.93
CA VAL A 47 0.03 -0.77 -7.02
C VAL A 47 0.77 -0.29 -8.27
N ILE A 48 1.75 -1.08 -8.71
CA ILE A 48 2.50 -0.89 -9.95
C ILE A 48 2.12 -2.00 -10.91
N ASP A 49 1.39 -1.64 -11.96
CA ASP A 49 0.90 -2.60 -12.95
C ASP A 49 2.03 -3.21 -13.79
N THR A 50 1.80 -4.44 -14.24
CA THR A 50 2.75 -5.21 -15.05
C THR A 50 3.14 -4.52 -16.37
N ASP A 51 2.23 -3.73 -16.92
CA ASP A 51 2.37 -2.96 -18.17
C ASP A 51 2.81 -1.51 -17.94
N TYR A 52 2.96 -1.04 -16.69
CA TYR A 52 3.47 0.30 -16.40
C TYR A 52 4.96 0.40 -16.75
N ARG A 53 5.34 1.47 -17.46
CA ARG A 53 6.74 1.77 -17.86
C ARG A 53 7.17 3.19 -17.50
N GLY A 54 6.33 3.93 -16.79
CA GLY A 54 6.68 5.24 -16.26
C GLY A 54 7.64 5.13 -15.09
N GLU A 55 8.00 6.29 -14.53
CA GLU A 55 8.81 6.34 -13.32
C GLU A 55 8.03 5.75 -12.13
N LEU A 56 8.69 4.87 -11.36
CA LEU A 56 8.18 4.39 -10.09
C LEU A 56 8.28 5.53 -9.06
N LYS A 57 7.15 5.88 -8.46
CA LYS A 57 7.06 6.89 -7.40
C LYS A 57 6.44 6.28 -6.15
N VAL A 58 6.86 6.78 -4.99
CA VAL A 58 6.38 6.34 -3.68
C VAL A 58 5.52 7.44 -3.09
N LEU A 59 4.24 7.17 -2.85
CA LEU A 59 3.36 8.06 -2.11
C LEU A 59 3.52 7.79 -0.62
N LEU A 60 4.21 8.68 0.09
CA LEU A 60 4.34 8.61 1.55
C LEU A 60 3.23 9.42 2.21
N PHE A 61 2.64 8.85 3.26
CA PHE A 61 1.80 9.56 4.22
C PHE A 61 2.56 9.74 5.53
N ASN A 62 2.51 10.95 6.08
CA ASN A 62 2.99 11.24 7.42
C ASN A 62 1.80 11.44 8.36
N PHE A 63 1.58 10.45 9.23
CA PHE A 63 0.57 10.50 10.29
C PHE A 63 1.14 11.01 11.62
N GLY A 64 2.44 11.35 11.66
CA GLY A 64 3.08 11.91 12.85
C GLY A 64 2.84 13.41 13.00
N GLU A 65 3.13 13.92 14.19
CA GLU A 65 3.02 15.35 14.51
C GLU A 65 4.23 16.17 14.03
N THR A 66 5.30 15.50 13.61
CA THR A 66 6.56 16.11 13.17
C THR A 66 6.83 15.84 11.70
N ASP A 67 7.43 16.82 11.01
CA ASP A 67 7.82 16.66 9.62
C ASP A 67 8.87 15.55 9.48
N PHE A 68 8.65 14.63 8.54
CA PHE A 68 9.63 13.61 8.17
C PHE A 68 10.43 14.08 6.95
N GLN A 69 11.75 14.15 7.10
CA GLN A 69 12.66 14.55 6.03
C GLN A 69 13.15 13.34 5.24
N VAL A 70 13.00 13.40 3.92
CA VAL A 70 13.55 12.41 2.98
C VAL A 70 14.73 13.01 2.24
N ASN A 71 15.89 12.35 2.32
CA ASN A 71 17.10 12.70 1.59
C ASN A 71 17.34 11.72 0.44
N GLU A 72 18.16 12.13 -0.52
CA GLU A 72 18.58 11.25 -1.60
C GLU A 72 19.37 10.06 -1.03
N GLY A 73 19.07 8.85 -1.52
CA GLY A 73 19.64 7.60 -1.02
C GLY A 73 18.88 6.95 0.14
N ASP A 74 17.92 7.65 0.77
CA ASP A 74 17.11 7.06 1.84
C ASP A 74 16.21 5.94 1.31
N ARG A 75 16.23 4.79 1.99
CA ARG A 75 15.31 3.69 1.71
C ARG A 75 13.94 3.98 2.33
N ILE A 76 13.02 4.53 1.56
CA ILE A 76 11.71 4.98 2.07
C ILE A 76 10.57 3.96 1.97
N ALA A 77 10.72 2.93 1.13
CA ALA A 77 9.72 1.88 0.93
C ALA A 77 10.41 0.57 0.51
N GLN A 78 9.63 -0.46 0.23
CA GLN A 78 10.09 -1.71 -0.37
C GLN A 78 9.13 -2.15 -1.48
N LEU A 79 9.67 -2.67 -2.58
CA LEU A 79 8.89 -3.23 -3.68
C LEU A 79 8.78 -4.75 -3.51
N ILE A 80 7.55 -5.26 -3.54
CA ILE A 80 7.23 -6.69 -3.44
C ILE A 80 6.56 -7.10 -4.73
N CYS A 81 7.06 -8.14 -5.41
CA CYS A 81 6.36 -8.72 -6.56
C CYS A 81 5.30 -9.69 -6.04
N GLU A 82 4.06 -9.24 -5.99
CA GLU A 82 2.92 -9.99 -5.46
C GLU A 82 2.30 -10.81 -6.60
N ARG A 83 2.14 -12.12 -6.40
CA ARG A 83 1.46 -12.99 -7.36
C ARG A 83 -0.01 -12.59 -7.48
N CYS A 84 -0.50 -12.44 -8.70
CA CYS A 84 -1.90 -12.16 -8.97
C CYS A 84 -2.37 -12.86 -10.26
N THR A 85 -3.67 -13.09 -10.34
CA THR A 85 -4.35 -13.58 -11.54
C THR A 85 -5.23 -12.47 -12.10
N ARG A 86 -5.44 -12.47 -13.42
CA ARG A 86 -6.38 -11.57 -14.12
C ARG A 86 -7.52 -12.44 -14.68
N PRO A 87 -8.48 -12.87 -13.85
CA PRO A 87 -9.55 -13.76 -14.30
C PRO A 87 -10.55 -13.01 -15.20
N GLU A 88 -11.21 -13.74 -16.09
CA GLU A 88 -12.41 -13.24 -16.76
C GLU A 88 -13.56 -13.18 -15.76
N LEU A 89 -14.29 -12.07 -15.75
CA LEU A 89 -15.44 -11.89 -14.86
C LEU A 89 -16.68 -12.51 -15.50
N THR A 90 -17.42 -13.31 -14.75
CA THR A 90 -18.70 -13.91 -15.15
C THR A 90 -19.81 -13.46 -14.21
N GLU A 91 -20.83 -12.80 -14.73
CA GLU A 91 -22.01 -12.40 -13.97
C GLU A 91 -22.96 -13.59 -13.75
N VAL A 92 -23.50 -13.72 -12.54
CA VAL A 92 -24.39 -14.84 -12.14
C VAL A 92 -25.55 -14.33 -11.31
N GLY A 93 -26.68 -15.04 -11.34
CA GLY A 93 -27.87 -14.67 -10.56
C GLY A 93 -27.72 -14.85 -9.05
N THR A 94 -26.90 -15.81 -8.61
CA THR A 94 -26.59 -16.07 -7.19
C THR A 94 -25.17 -16.60 -7.03
N LEU A 95 -24.58 -16.37 -5.84
CA LEU A 95 -23.29 -16.93 -5.44
C LEU A 95 -23.50 -18.15 -4.53
N GLU A 96 -22.53 -19.06 -4.51
CA GLU A 96 -22.54 -20.20 -3.60
C GLU A 96 -22.46 -19.76 -2.13
N MET A 97 -23.18 -20.45 -1.27
CA MET A 97 -23.14 -20.19 0.17
C MET A 97 -21.85 -20.76 0.79
N THR A 98 -21.21 -19.97 1.64
CA THR A 98 -20.05 -20.40 2.43
C THR A 98 -20.39 -20.34 3.92
N ALA A 99 -19.61 -21.03 4.76
CA ALA A 99 -19.75 -20.94 6.22
C ALA A 99 -19.62 -19.50 6.76
N ARG A 100 -18.86 -18.63 6.08
CA ARG A 100 -18.73 -17.21 6.45
C ARG A 100 -19.96 -16.38 6.06
N GLY A 101 -20.58 -16.67 4.92
CA GLY A 101 -21.75 -15.94 4.42
C GLY A 101 -21.50 -14.43 4.31
N ALA A 102 -22.46 -13.62 4.76
CA ALA A 102 -22.38 -12.16 4.75
C ALA A 102 -21.59 -11.55 5.94
N ASN A 103 -20.97 -12.38 6.79
CA ASN A 103 -20.30 -11.90 8.01
C ASN A 103 -18.94 -11.24 7.70
N GLY A 104 -18.76 -9.99 8.14
CA GLY A 104 -17.53 -9.19 7.98
C GLY A 104 -17.37 -8.15 9.10
N PHE A 105 -16.36 -7.28 8.98
CA PHE A 105 -16.18 -6.11 9.87
C PHE A 105 -16.20 -6.43 11.38
N GLY A 106 -15.38 -7.40 11.81
CA GLY A 106 -15.29 -7.77 13.24
C GLY A 106 -16.31 -8.82 13.68
N SER A 107 -17.04 -9.46 12.76
CA SER A 107 -17.99 -10.55 13.04
C SER A 107 -17.39 -11.76 13.78
N THR A 108 -16.06 -11.88 13.84
CA THR A 108 -15.33 -12.93 14.57
C THR A 108 -14.87 -12.48 15.96
N GLY A 109 -15.23 -11.27 16.40
CA GLY A 109 -14.76 -10.66 17.65
C GLY A 109 -13.39 -9.98 17.52
N GLY A 110 -12.91 -9.38 18.61
CA GLY A 110 -11.53 -8.86 18.73
C GLY A 110 -11.39 -7.50 19.40
N PHE A 111 -12.37 -6.58 19.23
CA PHE A 111 -12.26 -5.18 19.71
C PHE A 111 -13.61 -4.52 20.06
N GLY A 112 -14.67 -5.28 20.32
CA GLY A 112 -15.96 -4.75 20.80
C GLY A 112 -15.94 -4.60 22.33
N ASP A 113 -16.49 -3.49 22.83
CA ASP A 113 -16.49 -3.08 24.24
C ASP A 113 -16.61 -4.27 25.20
N GLY A 114 -15.57 -4.41 26.03
CA GLY A 114 -15.55 -5.38 27.10
C GLY A 114 -16.77 -5.21 28.01
N LYS A 115 -17.32 -6.35 28.44
CA LYS A 115 -17.61 -6.44 29.87
C LYS A 115 -16.30 -6.39 30.65
#